data_AF-A0A6P8SY50-F1
#
_entry.id   AF-A0A6P8SY50-F1
#
_cell.length_a   1.000
_cell.length_b   1.000
_cell.length_c   1.000
_cell.angle_alpha   90.00
_cell.angle_beta   90.00
_cell.angle_gamma   90.00
#
_symmetry.space_group_name_H-M   'P 1'
#
loop_
_entity.id
_entity.type
_entity.pdbx_description
1 polymer ?
#
loop_
_entity_poly.entity_id
_entity_poly.type
_entity_poly.pdbx_seq_one_letter_code
_entity_poly.pdbx_strand_id
1 'polypeptide(L)'
;MRVMYTSTLCVSSEKNPTSGQILPILKKLEMHFTVTDGDTVFVSNLKKQVWGNLSKRYQSDEIRSFLEEATALDPRFKQKMDDNASVWDRIKGKFLAKNLTDSEKSTDLDCGGDGDENMEGMESEAEENQMHPCKTPKMTPLEELFADEDAQKVTPQQNSMSIQDQVEKELHMYKAMPRIVTSDDAAAWWWNMRTTYPCLSDMAFSYLCVQASSTPK
;
A
#
# COMPACT_ATOMS: atom_id res chain seq x y z
N MET A 1 23.71 -21.11 13.28
CA MET A 1 22.23 -21.21 13.49
C MET A 1 21.56 -19.89 13.88
N ARG A 2 22.19 -18.98 14.65
CA ARG A 2 21.59 -17.70 15.08
C ARG A 2 20.96 -16.87 13.95
N VAL A 3 21.61 -16.81 12.79
CA VAL A 3 21.08 -16.07 11.62
C VAL A 3 19.73 -16.62 11.16
N MET A 4 19.57 -17.95 11.07
CA MET A 4 18.30 -18.57 10.67
C MET A 4 17.21 -18.30 11.70
N TYR A 5 17.52 -18.45 12.99
CA TYR A 5 16.57 -18.15 14.06
C TYR A 5 16.09 -16.70 13.99
N THR A 6 17.02 -15.76 13.80
CA THR A 6 16.69 -14.33 13.66
C THR A 6 15.83 -14.09 12.41
N SER A 7 16.17 -14.71 11.28
CA SER A 7 15.37 -14.65 10.06
C SER A 7 13.94 -15.16 10.27
N THR A 8 13.78 -16.27 10.99
CA THR A 8 12.46 -16.82 11.33
C THR A 8 11.66 -15.84 12.19
N LEU A 9 12.27 -15.22 13.21
CA LEU A 9 11.59 -14.21 14.02
C LEU A 9 11.14 -13.01 13.18
N CYS A 10 11.98 -12.54 12.26
CA CYS A 10 11.63 -11.43 11.38
C CYS A 10 10.39 -11.76 10.52
N VAL A 11 10.38 -12.90 9.83
CA VAL A 11 9.26 -13.27 8.93
C VAL A 11 7.99 -13.70 9.66
N SER A 12 8.09 -14.07 10.95
CA SER A 12 6.95 -14.40 11.79
C SER A 12 6.42 -13.22 12.61
N SER A 13 7.01 -12.03 12.55
CA SER A 13 6.51 -10.88 13.32
C SER A 13 5.13 -10.44 12.84
N GLU A 14 4.16 -10.23 13.74
CA GLU A 14 2.85 -9.65 13.40
C GLU A 14 2.80 -8.11 13.52
N LYS A 15 3.80 -7.51 14.17
CA LYS A 15 3.81 -6.07 14.50
C LYS A 15 4.12 -5.14 13.34
N ASN A 16 4.72 -5.66 12.27
CA ASN A 16 5.19 -4.88 11.13
C ASN A 16 5.00 -5.70 9.85
N PRO A 17 4.85 -5.07 8.68
CA PRO A 17 4.78 -5.78 7.39
C PRO A 17 5.96 -6.72 7.16
N THR A 18 5.68 -7.93 6.68
CA THR A 18 6.67 -9.01 6.58
C THR A 18 6.91 -9.57 5.19
N SER A 19 6.06 -9.31 4.19
CA SER A 19 6.27 -9.78 2.82
C SER A 19 7.55 -9.20 2.18
N GLY A 20 7.72 -7.87 2.28
CA GLY A 20 8.83 -7.13 1.66
C GLY A 20 10.24 -7.42 2.22
N GLN A 21 10.35 -8.14 3.35
CA GLN A 21 11.65 -8.52 3.91
C GLN A 21 12.13 -9.90 3.44
N ILE A 22 11.29 -10.71 2.78
CA ILE A 22 11.64 -12.09 2.40
C ILE A 22 12.89 -12.12 1.50
N LEU A 23 12.92 -11.33 0.42
CA LEU A 23 14.08 -11.30 -0.50
C LEU A 23 15.33 -10.71 0.18
N PRO A 24 15.27 -9.56 0.90
CA PRO A 24 16.40 -9.08 1.68
C PRO A 24 16.97 -10.11 2.67
N ILE A 25 16.12 -10.85 3.36
CA ILE A 25 16.54 -11.91 4.30
C ILE A 25 17.16 -13.08 3.55
N LEU A 26 16.55 -13.53 2.45
CA LEU A 26 17.10 -14.62 1.62
C LEU A 26 18.50 -14.27 1.11
N LYS A 27 18.71 -13.01 0.69
CA LYS A 27 20.02 -12.52 0.26
C LYS A 27 21.05 -12.53 1.41
N LYS A 28 20.66 -12.15 2.62
CA LYS A 28 21.54 -12.26 3.81
C LYS A 28 21.90 -13.71 4.12
N LEU A 29 20.95 -14.63 3.97
CA LEU A 29 21.19 -16.06 4.17
C LEU A 29 22.13 -16.63 3.09
N GLU A 30 21.96 -16.22 1.82
CA GLU A 30 22.89 -16.58 0.74
C GLU A 30 24.33 -16.20 1.09
N MET A 31 24.54 -14.93 1.48
CA MET A 31 25.86 -14.43 1.85
C MET A 31 26.44 -15.22 3.04
N HIS A 32 25.63 -15.52 4.05
CA HIS A 32 26.07 -16.27 5.22
C HIS A 32 26.45 -17.72 4.90
N PHE A 33 25.75 -18.38 3.97
CA PHE A 33 26.02 -19.76 3.56
C PHE A 33 26.95 -19.86 2.33
N THR A 34 27.53 -18.75 1.88
CA THR A 34 28.58 -18.78 0.88
C THR A 34 29.85 -19.37 1.50
N VAL A 35 30.47 -20.31 0.77
CA VAL A 35 31.72 -20.94 1.19
C VAL A 35 32.86 -19.93 1.10
N THR A 36 33.72 -19.90 2.10
CA THR A 36 34.86 -18.99 2.22
C THR A 36 36.14 -19.77 2.46
N ASP A 37 37.30 -19.22 2.09
CA ASP A 37 38.59 -19.93 2.13
C ASP A 37 39.01 -20.43 3.53
N GLY A 38 38.48 -19.83 4.60
CA GLY A 38 38.71 -20.27 5.98
C GLY A 38 37.80 -21.41 6.46
N ASP A 39 36.86 -21.88 5.64
CA ASP A 39 35.95 -22.95 6.04
C ASP A 39 36.64 -24.31 6.05
N THR A 40 36.38 -25.11 7.08
CA THR A 40 36.74 -26.52 7.05
C THR A 40 35.91 -27.27 6.00
N VAL A 41 36.35 -28.46 5.61
CA VAL A 41 35.60 -29.33 4.68
C VAL A 41 34.17 -29.60 5.18
N PHE A 42 34.02 -29.82 6.49
CA PHE A 42 32.72 -30.01 7.12
C PHE A 42 31.82 -28.77 7.00
N VAL A 43 32.35 -27.59 7.37
CA VAL A 43 31.59 -26.33 7.30
C VAL A 43 31.20 -26.00 5.87
N SER A 44 32.11 -26.18 4.91
CA SER A 44 31.85 -25.99 3.49
C SER A 44 30.71 -26.89 2.99
N ASN A 45 30.72 -28.18 3.37
CA ASN A 45 29.66 -29.12 2.98
C ASN A 45 28.32 -28.72 3.62
N LEU A 46 28.32 -28.38 4.91
CA LEU A 46 27.12 -27.93 5.62
C LEU A 46 26.51 -26.67 4.97
N LYS A 47 27.33 -25.66 4.68
CA LYS A 47 26.92 -24.44 3.98
C LYS A 47 26.27 -24.74 2.63
N LYS A 48 26.91 -25.59 1.81
CA LYS A 48 26.39 -26.03 0.50
C LYS A 48 25.05 -26.74 0.62
N GLN A 49 24.89 -27.66 1.56
CA GLN A 49 23.64 -28.41 1.73
C GLN A 49 22.49 -27.52 2.19
N VAL A 50 22.76 -26.66 3.18
CA VAL A 50 21.79 -25.70 3.70
C VAL A 50 21.33 -24.74 2.59
N TRP A 51 22.28 -24.11 1.90
CA TRP A 51 21.95 -23.19 0.83
C TRP A 51 21.25 -23.90 -0.33
N GLY A 52 21.71 -25.09 -0.72
CA GLY A 52 21.07 -25.90 -1.76
C GLY A 52 19.63 -26.31 -1.44
N ASN A 53 19.20 -26.28 -0.18
CA ASN A 53 17.79 -26.42 0.19
C ASN A 53 17.04 -25.08 0.13
N LEU A 54 17.61 -24.02 0.72
CA LEU A 54 16.98 -22.70 0.78
C LEU A 54 16.82 -22.04 -0.58
N SER A 55 17.80 -22.19 -1.48
CA SER A 55 17.79 -21.63 -2.82
C SER A 55 16.70 -22.21 -3.72
N LYS A 56 16.02 -23.28 -3.29
CA LYS A 56 14.86 -23.86 -3.99
C LYS A 56 13.53 -23.21 -3.59
N ARG A 57 13.53 -22.37 -2.55
CA ARG A 57 12.32 -21.66 -2.08
C ARG A 57 12.10 -20.41 -2.93
N TYR A 58 10.83 -20.01 -3.10
CA TYR A 58 10.44 -18.79 -3.82
C TYR A 58 11.01 -18.71 -5.26
N GLN A 59 10.95 -19.83 -6.00
CA GLN A 59 11.45 -19.90 -7.38
C GLN A 59 10.34 -19.73 -8.43
N SER A 60 9.07 -19.85 -8.05
CA SER A 60 7.95 -19.56 -8.95
C SER A 60 8.00 -18.09 -9.39
N ASP A 61 7.82 -17.85 -10.69
CA ASP A 61 7.85 -16.50 -11.28
C ASP A 61 6.77 -15.59 -10.70
N GLU A 62 5.59 -16.14 -10.39
CA GLU A 62 4.50 -15.39 -9.75
C GLU A 62 4.89 -14.94 -8.34
N ILE A 63 5.45 -15.86 -7.55
CA ILE A 63 5.91 -15.59 -6.18
C ILE A 63 7.08 -14.60 -6.22
N ARG A 64 8.04 -14.79 -7.13
CA ARG A 64 9.16 -13.87 -7.35
C ARG A 64 8.67 -12.46 -7.64
N SER A 65 7.77 -12.33 -8.61
CA SER A 65 7.23 -11.04 -9.03
C SER A 65 6.52 -10.33 -7.88
N PHE A 66 5.70 -11.04 -7.12
CA PHE A 66 5.04 -10.51 -5.93
C PHE A 66 6.04 -10.05 -4.87
N LEU A 67 7.05 -10.85 -4.55
CA LEU A 67 8.03 -10.52 -3.51
C LEU A 67 8.94 -9.36 -3.91
N GLU A 68 9.29 -9.24 -5.18
CA GLU A 68 10.03 -8.09 -5.71
C GLU A 68 9.24 -6.81 -5.58
N GLU A 69 7.94 -6.83 -5.93
CA GLU A 69 7.03 -5.69 -5.78
C GLU A 69 6.85 -5.33 -4.31
N ALA A 70 6.61 -6.31 -3.44
CA ALA A 70 6.52 -6.12 -2.00
C ALA A 70 7.81 -5.51 -1.42
N THR A 71 8.98 -5.94 -1.92
CA THR A 71 10.28 -5.40 -1.48
C THR A 71 10.49 -3.97 -1.98
N ALA A 72 10.06 -3.65 -3.20
CA ALA A 72 10.14 -2.31 -3.77
C ALA A 72 9.20 -1.31 -3.07
N LEU A 73 8.00 -1.75 -2.71
CA LEU A 73 6.99 -0.96 -1.99
C LEU A 73 7.23 -0.91 -0.47
N ASP A 74 8.17 -1.68 0.06
CA ASP A 74 8.64 -1.54 1.43
C ASP A 74 9.72 -0.42 1.49
N PRO A 75 9.43 0.72 2.13
CA PRO A 75 10.34 1.87 2.17
C PRO A 75 11.67 1.56 2.88
N ARG A 76 11.74 0.48 3.67
CA ARG A 76 12.98 0.01 4.32
C ARG A 76 13.92 -0.67 3.33
N PHE A 77 13.37 -1.28 2.28
CA PHE A 77 14.10 -2.15 1.35
C PHE A 77 14.07 -1.71 -0.11
N LYS A 78 13.30 -0.68 -0.47
CA LYS A 78 13.13 -0.21 -1.86
C LYS A 78 14.44 -0.09 -2.67
N GLN A 79 15.52 0.36 -2.04
CA GLN A 79 16.84 0.50 -2.67
C GLN A 79 17.42 -0.82 -3.21
N LYS A 80 16.95 -1.96 -2.69
CA LYS A 80 17.34 -3.29 -3.19
C LYS A 80 16.76 -3.58 -4.57
N MET A 81 15.83 -2.75 -5.05
CA MET A 81 15.15 -2.89 -6.33
C MET A 81 15.43 -1.71 -7.27
N ASP A 82 16.31 -0.75 -6.92
CA ASP A 82 16.58 0.43 -7.75
C ASP A 82 17.09 0.06 -9.16
N ASP A 83 17.94 -0.97 -9.25
CA ASP A 83 18.52 -1.46 -10.50
C ASP A 83 17.56 -2.32 -11.35
N ASN A 84 16.41 -2.72 -10.79
CA ASN A 84 15.47 -3.63 -11.45
C ASN A 84 14.35 -2.86 -12.15
N ALA A 85 14.62 -2.34 -13.35
CA ALA A 85 13.65 -1.59 -14.15
C ALA A 85 12.33 -2.34 -14.35
N SER A 86 12.39 -3.66 -14.63
CA SER A 86 11.22 -4.51 -14.83
C SER A 86 10.26 -4.54 -13.64
N VAL A 87 10.77 -4.48 -12.41
CA VAL A 87 9.93 -4.45 -11.19
C VAL A 87 9.13 -3.15 -11.14
N TRP A 88 9.78 -2.03 -11.43
CA TRP A 88 9.13 -0.72 -11.44
C TRP A 88 8.13 -0.59 -12.59
N ASP A 89 8.40 -1.20 -13.75
CA ASP A 89 7.47 -1.24 -14.87
C ASP A 89 6.21 -2.05 -14.54
N ARG A 90 6.36 -3.20 -13.86
CA ARG A 90 5.21 -3.97 -13.36
C ARG A 90 4.41 -3.19 -12.33
N ILE A 91 5.08 -2.53 -11.39
CA ILE A 91 4.41 -1.68 -10.39
C ILE A 91 3.64 -0.59 -11.11
N LYS A 92 4.26 0.14 -12.03
CA LYS A 92 3.62 1.19 -12.83
C LYS A 92 2.40 0.65 -13.59
N GLY A 93 2.52 -0.50 -14.25
CA GLY A 93 1.41 -1.13 -14.98
C GLY A 93 0.22 -1.48 -14.07
N LYS A 94 0.48 -2.13 -12.93
CA LYS A 94 -0.55 -2.44 -11.92
C LYS A 94 -1.16 -1.18 -11.32
N PHE A 95 -0.34 -0.16 -11.14
CA PHE A 95 -0.74 1.11 -10.57
C PHE A 95 -1.70 1.86 -11.50
N LEU A 96 -1.40 1.91 -12.80
CA LEU A 96 -2.29 2.47 -13.82
C LEU A 96 -3.60 1.70 -13.92
N ALA A 97 -3.54 0.36 -13.93
CA ALA A 97 -4.74 -0.48 -14.03
C ALA A 97 -5.70 -0.23 -12.85
N LYS A 98 -5.18 -0.11 -11.62
CA LYS A 98 -6.00 0.12 -10.42
C LYS A 98 -6.72 1.47 -10.45
N ASN A 99 -6.00 2.55 -10.79
CA ASN A 99 -6.59 3.89 -10.82
C ASN A 99 -7.64 4.07 -11.94
N LEU A 100 -7.49 3.37 -13.07
CA LEU A 100 -8.50 3.38 -14.13
C LEU A 100 -9.80 2.70 -13.68
N THR A 101 -9.70 1.55 -12.98
CA THR A 101 -10.89 0.83 -12.48
C THR A 101 -11.63 1.56 -11.35
N ASP A 102 -10.94 2.39 -10.57
CA ASP A 102 -11.58 3.17 -9.50
C ASP A 102 -12.31 4.40 -10.05
N SER A 103 -11.88 4.96 -11.19
CA SER A 103 -12.57 6.05 -11.87
C SER A 103 -13.94 5.64 -12.44
N GLU A 104 -14.09 4.37 -12.83
CA GLU A 104 -15.35 3.82 -13.38
C GLU A 104 -16.36 3.42 -12.29
N LYS A 105 -15.92 3.19 -11.05
CA LYS A 105 -16.80 2.81 -9.93
C LYS A 105 -17.45 4.00 -9.22
N SER A 106 -17.05 5.23 -9.54
CA SER A 106 -17.58 6.45 -8.94
C SER A 106 -18.90 6.97 -9.54
N THR A 107 -19.47 6.32 -10.56
CA THR A 107 -20.71 6.80 -11.22
C THR A 107 -22.01 6.08 -10.85
N ASP A 108 -21.99 4.98 -10.09
CA ASP A 108 -23.21 4.24 -9.76
C ASP A 108 -23.41 4.07 -8.24
N LEU A 109 -23.91 5.14 -7.60
CA LEU A 109 -24.68 5.03 -6.36
C LEU A 109 -25.94 5.92 -6.49
N ASP A 110 -26.81 5.56 -7.42
CA ASP A 110 -28.23 5.91 -7.34
C ASP A 110 -28.90 4.86 -6.44
N CYS A 111 -29.14 5.22 -5.18
CA CYS A 111 -29.92 4.40 -4.26
C CYS A 111 -31.41 4.72 -4.44
N GLY A 112 -31.95 4.36 -5.61
CA GLY A 112 -33.39 4.28 -5.84
C GLY A 112 -33.93 2.97 -5.29
N GLY A 113 -34.39 2.98 -4.04
CA GLY A 113 -35.13 1.88 -3.43
C GLY A 113 -36.60 2.24 -3.24
N ASP A 114 -37.45 1.75 -4.14
CA ASP A 114 -38.92 1.69 -4.04
C ASP A 114 -39.33 0.43 -4.83
N GLY A 115 -40.16 -0.51 -4.39
CA GLY A 115 -40.88 -0.80 -3.15
C GLY A 115 -41.51 -2.19 -3.35
N ASP A 116 -41.93 -2.88 -2.28
CA ASP A 116 -43.09 -3.77 -2.34
C ASP A 116 -43.70 -3.97 -0.95
N GLU A 117 -45.01 -4.10 -0.94
CA GLU A 117 -45.96 -3.73 0.11
C GLU A 117 -46.34 -4.92 1.02
N ASN A 118 -46.67 -4.64 2.29
CA ASN A 118 -47.82 -5.25 2.96
C ASN A 118 -48.15 -4.60 4.33
N MET A 119 -49.23 -3.82 4.32
CA MET A 119 -50.44 -3.89 5.16
C MET A 119 -50.31 -4.13 6.69
N GLU A 120 -50.66 -3.13 7.52
CA GLU A 120 -51.94 -3.03 8.27
C GLU A 120 -51.91 -1.98 9.40
N GLY A 121 -52.94 -1.11 9.42
CA GLY A 121 -53.65 -0.69 10.64
C GLY A 121 -53.16 0.55 11.42
N MET A 122 -53.88 1.67 11.31
CA MET A 122 -54.71 2.26 12.39
C MET A 122 -54.87 3.78 12.20
N GLU A 123 -56.12 4.23 12.29
CA GLU A 123 -56.62 5.58 12.06
C GLU A 123 -56.19 6.61 13.13
N SER A 124 -55.97 7.86 12.73
CA SER A 124 -56.39 9.05 13.49
C SER A 124 -56.33 10.30 12.60
N GLU A 125 -57.39 11.11 12.70
CA GLU A 125 -57.68 12.28 11.89
C GLU A 125 -56.93 13.57 12.30
N ALA A 126 -56.84 14.49 11.33
CA ALA A 126 -56.85 15.96 11.40
C ALA A 126 -55.70 16.75 12.09
N GLU A 127 -54.94 17.52 11.29
CA GLU A 127 -55.05 19.00 11.17
C GLU A 127 -53.90 19.62 10.33
N GLU A 128 -54.24 20.66 9.57
CA GLU A 128 -53.34 21.50 8.75
C GLU A 128 -52.26 22.24 9.58
N ASN A 129 -51.00 22.28 9.11
CA ASN A 129 -50.31 23.52 8.71
C ASN A 129 -48.78 23.36 8.46
N GLN A 130 -48.39 23.88 7.28
CA GLN A 130 -47.22 24.73 7.01
C GLN A 130 -45.78 24.16 7.04
N MET A 131 -45.16 24.30 5.86
CA MET A 131 -43.73 24.25 5.55
C MET A 131 -42.87 25.08 6.53
N HIS A 132 -41.85 24.44 7.11
CA HIS A 132 -40.73 25.15 7.74
C HIS A 132 -39.53 25.22 6.77
N PRO A 133 -39.02 26.41 6.41
CA PRO A 133 -37.77 26.52 5.66
C PRO A 133 -36.58 26.29 6.61
N CYS A 134 -35.73 25.33 6.26
CA CYS A 134 -34.47 25.04 6.94
C CYS A 134 -33.54 26.26 6.82
N LYS A 135 -33.23 26.92 7.94
CA LYS A 135 -32.36 28.11 7.97
C LYS A 135 -30.93 27.68 7.68
N THR A 136 -30.36 28.13 6.57
CA THR A 136 -28.92 28.05 6.31
C THR A 136 -28.15 28.86 7.36
N PRO A 137 -26.99 28.39 7.83
CA PRO A 137 -26.14 29.18 8.71
C PRO A 137 -25.66 30.42 7.95
N LYS A 138 -25.80 31.60 8.57
CA LYS A 138 -25.29 32.85 8.02
C LYS A 138 -23.76 32.80 8.04
N MET A 139 -23.13 33.02 6.89
CA MET A 139 -21.67 33.17 6.77
C MET A 139 -21.20 34.31 7.69
N THR A 140 -20.02 34.14 8.28
CA THR A 140 -19.37 35.18 9.07
C THR A 140 -18.89 36.32 8.16
N PRO A 141 -18.70 37.56 8.69
CA PRO A 141 -18.21 38.68 7.88
C PRO A 141 -16.83 38.43 7.24
N LEU A 142 -16.01 37.57 7.86
CA LEU A 142 -14.73 37.15 7.32
C LEU A 142 -14.92 36.21 6.12
N GLU A 143 -15.80 35.21 6.23
CA GLU A 143 -16.13 34.30 5.12
C GLU A 143 -16.74 35.06 3.93
N GLU A 144 -17.52 36.12 4.17
CA GLU A 144 -18.09 36.95 3.10
C GLU A 144 -17.03 37.83 2.41
N LEU A 145 -16.10 38.40 3.18
CA LEU A 145 -14.98 39.22 2.65
C LEU A 145 -14.02 38.41 1.78
N PHE A 146 -13.82 37.14 2.11
CA PHE A 146 -12.87 36.24 1.46
C PHE A 146 -13.54 35.19 0.58
N ALA A 147 -14.87 35.25 0.39
CA ALA A 147 -15.63 34.24 -0.34
C ALA A 147 -15.10 33.99 -1.76
N ASP A 148 -14.72 35.03 -2.48
CA ASP A 148 -14.20 34.91 -3.86
C ASP A 148 -12.76 34.38 -3.90
N GLU A 149 -11.92 34.74 -2.93
CA GLU A 149 -10.53 34.26 -2.82
C GLU A 149 -10.48 32.81 -2.34
N ASP A 150 -11.35 32.45 -1.39
CA ASP A 150 -11.52 31.09 -0.92
C ASP A 150 -12.23 30.24 -1.98
N ALA A 151 -13.18 30.77 -2.75
CA ALA A 151 -13.73 30.08 -3.91
C ALA A 151 -12.66 29.85 -5.00
N GLN A 152 -11.65 30.71 -5.12
CA GLN A 152 -10.48 30.50 -5.98
C GLN A 152 -9.45 29.49 -5.43
N LYS A 153 -9.42 29.26 -4.10
CA LYS A 153 -8.63 28.18 -3.47
C LYS A 153 -9.37 26.84 -3.37
N VAL A 154 -10.70 26.89 -3.28
CA VAL A 154 -11.63 25.75 -3.11
C VAL A 154 -12.16 25.28 -4.46
N THR A 155 -12.08 26.10 -5.51
CA THR A 155 -12.03 25.52 -6.86
C THR A 155 -10.82 24.61 -6.86
N PRO A 156 -10.99 23.31 -7.11
CA PRO A 156 -9.87 22.51 -7.48
C PRO A 156 -9.34 23.20 -8.73
N GLN A 157 -8.23 23.93 -8.62
CA GLN A 157 -7.26 23.94 -9.69
C GLN A 157 -6.84 22.47 -9.82
N GLN A 158 -7.71 21.70 -10.48
CA GLN A 158 -7.32 20.59 -11.31
C GLN A 158 -6.36 21.22 -12.34
N ASN A 159 -5.12 21.39 -11.91
CA ASN A 159 -4.03 20.89 -12.71
C ASN A 159 -4.37 19.42 -12.93
N SER A 160 -5.22 19.12 -13.91
CA SER A 160 -5.60 17.77 -14.27
C SER A 160 -4.39 17.15 -14.95
N MET A 161 -3.35 16.90 -14.15
CA MET A 161 -2.33 15.93 -14.49
C MET A 161 -3.10 14.66 -14.84
N SER A 162 -2.77 14.05 -15.98
CA SER A 162 -3.35 12.77 -16.34
C SER A 162 -3.10 11.79 -15.20
N ILE A 163 -3.97 10.79 -15.03
CA ILE A 163 -3.74 9.68 -14.08
C ILE A 163 -2.34 9.08 -14.30
N GLN A 164 -1.90 9.04 -15.56
CA GLN A 164 -0.55 8.60 -15.92
C GLN A 164 0.54 9.52 -15.34
N ASP A 165 0.40 10.82 -15.49
CA ASP A 165 1.38 11.79 -14.99
C ASP A 165 1.45 11.78 -13.47
N GLN A 166 0.31 11.60 -12.78
CA GLN A 166 0.26 11.48 -11.32
C GLN A 166 0.98 10.22 -10.84
N VAL A 167 0.73 9.08 -11.50
CA VAL A 167 1.41 7.81 -11.21
C VAL A 167 2.92 7.94 -11.41
N GLU A 168 3.36 8.52 -12.52
CA GLU A 168 4.78 8.72 -12.81
C GLU A 168 5.44 9.65 -11.78
N LYS A 169 4.77 10.74 -11.42
CA LYS A 169 5.25 11.70 -10.44
C LYS A 169 5.41 11.04 -9.06
N GLU A 170 4.40 10.33 -8.57
CA GLU A 170 4.46 9.63 -7.28
C GLU A 170 5.59 8.60 -7.25
N LEU A 171 5.71 7.79 -8.30
CA LEU A 171 6.74 6.77 -8.38
C LEU A 171 8.15 7.40 -8.44
N HIS A 172 8.33 8.46 -9.23
CA HIS A 172 9.59 9.19 -9.31
C HIS A 172 9.99 9.78 -7.95
N MET A 173 9.07 10.47 -7.28
CA MET A 173 9.30 11.03 -5.94
C MET A 173 9.64 9.92 -4.93
N TYR A 174 8.91 8.81 -4.96
CA TYR A 174 9.16 7.69 -4.04
C TYR A 174 10.55 7.06 -4.27
N LYS A 175 10.96 6.88 -5.52
CA LYS A 175 12.31 6.35 -5.87
C LYS A 175 13.43 7.32 -5.45
N ALA A 176 13.20 8.63 -5.55
CA ALA A 176 14.18 9.65 -5.15
C ALA A 176 14.34 9.78 -3.62
N MET A 177 13.31 9.43 -2.86
CA MET A 177 13.36 9.51 -1.39
C MET A 177 14.38 8.52 -0.81
N PRO A 178 15.08 8.85 0.29
CA PRO A 178 15.92 7.88 0.98
C PRO A 178 15.08 6.71 1.54
N ARG A 179 15.72 5.55 1.74
CA ARG A 179 15.10 4.47 2.52
C ARG A 179 14.96 4.88 3.98
N ILE A 180 13.95 4.37 4.65
CA ILE A 180 13.82 4.51 6.11
C ILE A 180 14.66 3.45 6.83
N VAL A 181 14.87 3.63 8.14
CA VAL A 181 15.61 2.66 8.94
C VAL A 181 14.76 1.42 9.20
N THR A 182 15.41 0.25 9.35
CA THR A 182 14.69 -1.02 9.52
C THR A 182 13.93 -1.16 10.84
N SER A 183 14.18 -0.26 11.80
CA SER A 183 13.45 -0.17 13.07
C SER A 183 12.09 0.51 12.94
N ASP A 184 11.87 1.28 11.88
CA ASP A 184 10.62 2.00 11.66
C ASP A 184 9.55 1.07 11.06
N ASP A 185 8.29 1.40 11.33
CA ASP A 185 7.15 0.70 10.76
C ASP A 185 6.84 1.24 9.35
N ALA A 186 6.95 0.36 8.35
CA ALA A 186 6.65 0.65 6.96
C ALA A 186 5.17 1.03 6.74
N ALA A 187 4.23 0.39 7.43
CA ALA A 187 2.81 0.70 7.29
C ALA A 187 2.48 2.07 7.88
N ALA A 188 3.02 2.38 9.06
CA ALA A 188 2.89 3.71 9.66
C ALA A 188 3.53 4.80 8.77
N TRP A 189 4.66 4.50 8.13
CA TRP A 189 5.29 5.43 7.19
C TRP A 189 4.36 5.74 6.00
N TRP A 190 3.80 4.71 5.35
CA TRP A 190 2.84 4.91 4.26
C TRP A 190 1.59 5.64 4.70
N TRP A 191 1.10 5.37 5.92
CA TRP A 191 -0.04 6.07 6.50
C TRP A 191 0.18 7.57 6.62
N ASN A 192 1.37 7.98 7.06
CA ASN A 192 1.77 9.39 7.17
C ASN A 192 1.99 10.04 5.80
N MET A 193 2.39 9.24 4.81
CA MET A 193 2.71 9.68 3.46
C MET A 193 1.51 9.67 2.51
N ARG A 194 0.33 9.25 2.96
CA ARG A 194 -0.89 9.13 2.12
C ARG A 194 -1.33 10.43 1.44
N THR A 195 -1.07 11.59 2.04
CA THR A 195 -1.41 12.89 1.41
C THR A 195 -0.46 13.24 0.29
N THR A 196 0.79 12.76 0.36
CA THR A 196 1.84 13.00 -0.64
C THR A 196 1.81 11.95 -1.75
N TYR A 197 1.42 10.72 -1.40
CA TYR A 197 1.37 9.56 -2.29
C TYR A 197 0.02 8.83 -2.15
N PRO A 198 -1.11 9.48 -2.48
CA PRO A 198 -2.43 8.91 -2.27
C PRO A 198 -2.61 7.58 -2.98
N CYS A 199 -2.23 7.53 -4.25
CA CYS A 199 -2.44 6.36 -5.07
C CYS A 199 -1.39 5.26 -4.72
N LEU A 200 -0.13 5.62 -4.50
CA LEU A 200 0.94 4.65 -4.25
C LEU A 200 0.84 4.03 -2.84
N SER A 201 0.36 4.79 -1.85
CA SER A 201 0.15 4.27 -0.49
C SER A 201 -0.89 3.16 -0.46
N ASP A 202 -2.02 3.35 -1.15
CA ASP A 202 -3.07 2.36 -1.27
C ASP A 202 -2.59 1.09 -2.00
N MET A 203 -1.76 1.24 -3.04
CA MET A 203 -1.09 0.10 -3.65
C MET A 203 -0.15 -0.61 -2.67
N ALA A 204 0.69 0.13 -1.94
CA ALA A 204 1.64 -0.42 -0.98
C ALA A 204 0.95 -1.22 0.13
N PHE A 205 -0.18 -0.74 0.65
CA PHE A 205 -0.95 -1.46 1.67
C PHE A 205 -1.41 -2.85 1.21
N SER A 206 -1.69 -3.04 -0.08
CA SER A 206 -2.08 -4.36 -0.62
C SER A 206 -0.94 -5.41 -0.57
N TYR A 207 0.32 -4.98 -0.54
CA TYR A 207 1.47 -5.87 -0.35
C TYR A 207 1.87 -5.99 1.12
N LEU A 208 1.78 -4.89 1.88
CA LEU A 208 2.22 -4.82 3.28
C LEU A 208 1.30 -5.58 4.24
N CYS A 209 0.02 -5.76 3.89
CA CYS A 209 -0.91 -6.56 4.69
C CYS A 209 -0.66 -8.07 4.59
N VAL A 210 0.11 -8.53 3.59
CA VAL A 210 0.42 -9.95 3.39
C VAL A 210 1.51 -10.40 4.35
N GLN A 211 1.20 -11.39 5.17
CA GLN A 211 2.15 -11.98 6.11
C GLN A 211 3.04 -13.03 5.44
N ALA A 212 4.32 -13.00 5.75
CA ALA A 212 5.30 -13.96 5.25
C ALA A 212 5.19 -15.35 5.91
N SER A 213 4.55 -15.44 7.07
CA SER A 213 4.37 -16.68 7.83
C SER A 213 2.90 -16.96 8.05
N SER A 214 2.51 -18.24 7.93
CA SER A 214 1.18 -18.72 8.33
C SER A 214 1.01 -18.82 9.85
N THR A 215 2.08 -18.66 10.61
CA THR A 215 2.05 -18.56 12.07
C THR A 215 2.77 -17.27 12.51
N PRO A 216 2.11 -16.10 12.37
CA PRO A 216 2.59 -14.86 12.96
C PRO A 216 2.66 -14.97 14.49
N LYS A 217 3.56 -14.20 15.10
CA LYS A 217 3.87 -14.16 16.53
C LYS A 217 4.22 -12.74 16.98
#